data_AF-A0A3S1CL72-F1
#
_entry.id   AF-A0A3S1CL72-F1
#
_cell.length_a   1.000
_cell.length_b   1.000
_cell.length_c   1.000
_cell.angle_alpha   90.00
_cell.angle_beta   90.00
_cell.angle_gamma   90.00
#
_symmetry.space_group_name_H-M   'P 1'
#
loop_
_entity.id
_entity.type
_entity.pdbx_description
1 polymer ?
#
loop_
_entity_poly.entity_id
_entity_poly.type
_entity_poly.pdbx_seq_one_letter_code
_entity_poly.pdbx_strand_id
1 'polypeptide(L)'
;MRRVCFLDNDIILKLVACNLFSEALRSLNLVESDLRVLSDAKYVFRNSRRISRKYPLEVRENAILIVERCQNIQPQLSEELRNLQIEGLDKA
;
A
#
# COMPACT_ATOMS: atom_id res chain seq x y z
N MET A 1 22.26 -9.91 5.33
CA MET A 1 21.52 -9.24 4.24
C MET A 1 20.23 -8.67 4.81
N ARG A 2 19.95 -7.38 4.57
CA ARG A 2 18.65 -6.77 4.90
C ARG A 2 17.63 -7.24 3.85
N ARG A 3 16.50 -7.81 4.29
CA ARG A 3 15.45 -8.28 3.37
C ARG A 3 14.61 -7.09 2.93
N VAL A 4 14.21 -7.09 1.66
CA VAL A 4 13.28 -6.11 1.11
C VAL A 4 12.04 -6.88 0.65
N CYS A 5 10.89 -6.52 1.21
CA CYS A 5 9.63 -7.20 0.93
C CYS A 5 8.63 -6.17 0.39
N PHE A 6 8.10 -6.42 -0.80
CA PHE A 6 7.01 -5.63 -1.35
C PHE A 6 5.70 -6.13 -0.76
N LEU A 7 4.90 -5.22 -0.22
CA LEU A 7 3.64 -5.54 0.41
C LEU A 7 2.50 -4.84 -0.34
N ASP A 8 1.55 -5.64 -0.78
CA ASP A 8 0.33 -5.16 -1.43
C ASP A 8 -0.56 -4.45 -0.40
N ASN A 9 -1.09 -3.29 -0.81
CA ASN A 9 -1.93 -2.41 -0.01
C ASN A 9 -3.16 -3.14 0.57
N ASP A 10 -3.77 -4.02 -0.23
CA ASP A 10 -4.96 -4.76 0.21
C ASP A 10 -4.65 -5.75 1.35
N ILE A 11 -3.41 -6.24 1.44
CA ILE A 11 -2.97 -7.11 2.54
C ILE A 11 -2.86 -6.34 3.84
N ILE A 12 -2.41 -5.08 3.80
CA ILE A 12 -2.36 -4.20 4.97
C ILE A 12 -3.76 -4.08 5.59
N LEU A 13 -4.77 -3.75 4.78
CA LEU A 13 -6.15 -3.63 5.25
C LEU A 13 -6.67 -4.92 5.90
N LYS A 14 -6.42 -6.08 5.27
CA LYS A 14 -6.88 -7.38 5.78
C LYS A 14 -6.21 -7.72 7.11
N LEU A 15 -4.90 -7.51 7.22
CA LEU A 15 -4.15 -7.78 8.44
C LEU A 15 -4.57 -6.85 9.58
N VAL A 16 -4.80 -5.56 9.30
CA VAL A 16 -5.28 -4.60 10.30
C VAL A 16 -6.68 -4.94 10.78
N ALA A 17 -7.58 -5.29 9.85
CA ALA A 17 -8.95 -5.69 10.19
C ALA A 17 -9.00 -6.89 11.14
N CYS A 18 -7.99 -7.78 11.07
CA CYS A 18 -7.87 -8.94 11.94
C CYS A 18 -6.93 -8.72 13.15
N ASN A 19 -6.36 -7.52 13.31
CA ASN A 19 -5.32 -7.23 14.32
C ASN A 19 -4.08 -8.15 14.23
N LEU A 20 -3.72 -8.60 13.02
CA LEU A 20 -2.64 -9.57 12.76
C LEU A 20 -1.39 -8.95 12.15
N PHE A 21 -1.36 -7.64 11.90
CA PHE A 21 -0.25 -7.02 11.17
C PHE A 21 1.11 -7.21 11.87
N SER A 22 1.22 -6.84 13.14
CA SER A 22 2.47 -7.00 13.90
C SER A 22 2.85 -8.46 14.09
N GLU A 23 1.87 -9.35 14.26
CA GLU A 23 2.11 -10.79 14.39
C GLU A 23 2.66 -11.38 13.08
N ALA A 24 2.10 -11.00 11.93
CA ALA A 24 2.57 -11.44 10.63
C ALA A 24 4.04 -11.05 10.39
N LEU A 25 4.43 -9.82 10.75
CA LEU A 25 5.83 -9.39 10.65
C LEU A 25 6.74 -10.21 11.55
N ARG A 26 6.35 -10.42 12.81
CA ARG A 26 7.13 -11.22 13.77
C ARG A 26 7.32 -12.66 13.27
N SER A 27 6.27 -13.29 12.74
CA SER A 27 6.32 -14.66 12.21
C SER A 27 7.23 -14.80 10.98
N LEU A 28 7.42 -13.73 10.22
CA LEU A 28 8.32 -13.67 9.06
C LEU A 28 9.73 -13.16 9.41
N ASN A 29 9.96 -12.81 10.68
CA ASN A 29 11.18 -12.14 11.16
C ASN A 29 11.48 -10.86 10.35
N LEU A 30 10.45 -10.03 10.19
CA LEU A 30 10.50 -8.74 9.49
C LEU A 30 10.18 -7.60 10.46
N VAL A 31 10.64 -6.40 10.12
CA VAL A 31 10.19 -5.14 10.73
C VAL A 31 9.56 -4.22 9.68
N GLU A 32 8.82 -3.19 10.11
CA GLU A 32 8.16 -2.23 9.21
C GLU A 32 9.14 -1.57 8.21
N SER A 33 10.41 -1.39 8.59
CA SER A 33 11.46 -0.82 7.71
C SER A 33 11.90 -1.74 6.55
N ASP A 34 11.59 -3.04 6.63
CA ASP A 34 11.89 -4.03 5.58
C ASP A 34 10.80 -4.05 4.50
N LEU A 35 9.62 -3.47 4.79
CA LEU A 35 8.48 -3.45 3.90
C LEU A 35 8.54 -2.28 2.92
N ARG A 36 8.16 -2.51 1.67
CA ARG A 36 7.97 -1.52 0.63
C ARG A 36 6.49 -1.48 0.24
N VAL A 37 5.84 -0.35 0.46
CA VAL A 37 4.41 -0.14 0.20
C VAL A 37 4.20 1.03 -0.74
N LEU A 38 3.16 1.01 -1.56
CA LEU A 38 2.88 2.14 -2.45
C LEU A 38 2.39 3.34 -1.63
N SER A 39 3.03 4.49 -1.86
CA SER A 39 2.70 5.74 -1.15
C SER A 39 1.25 6.21 -1.35
N ASP A 40 0.61 5.79 -2.44
CA ASP A 40 -0.75 6.17 -2.81
C ASP A 40 -1.83 5.37 -2.06
N ALA A 41 -1.46 4.27 -1.41
CA ALA A 41 -2.34 3.38 -0.66
C ALA A 41 -3.23 4.14 0.33
N LYS A 42 -2.65 5.12 1.03
CA LYS A 42 -3.36 5.94 2.01
C LYS A 42 -4.55 6.70 1.42
N TYR A 43 -4.42 7.18 0.18
CA TYR A 43 -5.51 7.88 -0.50
C TYR A 43 -6.60 6.89 -0.91
N VAL A 44 -6.23 5.69 -1.35
CA VAL A 44 -7.16 4.62 -1.68
C VAL A 44 -7.96 4.21 -0.44
N PHE A 45 -7.30 4.01 0.71
CA PHE A 45 -7.95 3.63 1.96
C PHE A 45 -8.91 4.71 2.48
N ARG A 46 -8.56 5.99 2.30
CA ARG A 46 -9.39 7.12 2.72
C ARG A 46 -10.59 7.34 1.80
N ASN A 47 -10.39 7.31 0.48
CA ASN A 47 -11.36 7.85 -0.48
C ASN A 47 -12.18 6.77 -1.22
N SER A 48 -11.76 5.49 -1.20
CA SER A 48 -12.47 4.45 -1.94
C SER A 48 -13.81 4.10 -1.29
N ARG A 49 -14.92 4.36 -2.01
CA ARG A 49 -16.27 3.96 -1.57
C ARG A 49 -16.38 2.45 -1.32
N ARG A 50 -15.69 1.63 -2.12
CA ARG A 50 -15.67 0.17 -1.96
C ARG A 50 -15.02 -0.23 -0.63
N ILE A 51 -13.91 0.41 -0.26
CA ILE A 51 -13.20 0.13 0.98
C ILE A 51 -13.99 0.64 2.18
N SER A 52 -14.54 1.86 2.11
CA SER A 52 -15.36 2.43 3.19
C SER A 52 -16.63 1.63 3.51
N ARG A 53 -17.17 0.88 2.55
CA ARG A 53 -18.28 -0.05 2.78
C ARG A 53 -17.85 -1.35 3.45
N LYS A 54 -16.60 -1.77 3.27
CA LYS A 54 -16.09 -3.06 3.74
C LYS A 54 -15.37 -2.96 5.10
N TYR A 55 -14.71 -1.84 5.35
CA TYR A 55 -13.88 -1.65 6.54
C TYR A 55 -14.33 -0.42 7.33
N PRO A 56 -14.47 -0.53 8.67
CA PRO A 56 -14.73 0.61 9.55
C PRO A 56 -13.67 1.71 9.41
N LEU A 57 -14.03 2.94 9.79
CA LEU A 57 -13.10 4.09 9.74
C LEU A 57 -11.81 3.82 10.53
N GLU A 58 -11.91 3.28 11.74
CA GLU A 58 -10.77 2.98 12.60
C GLU A 58 -9.77 2.01 11.96
N VAL A 59 -10.26 0.96 11.28
CA VAL A 59 -9.41 0.02 10.54
C VAL A 59 -8.67 0.71 9.40
N ARG A 60 -9.35 1.62 8.69
CA ARG A 60 -8.76 2.36 7.57
C ARG A 60 -7.71 3.37 8.06
N GLU A 61 -7.98 4.10 9.13
CA GLU A 61 -7.00 5.02 9.74
C GLU A 61 -5.79 4.26 10.29
N ASN A 62 -5.98 3.11 10.95
CA ASN A 62 -4.86 2.26 11.40
C ASN A 62 -4.03 1.72 10.22
N ALA A 63 -4.66 1.34 9.11
CA ALA A 63 -3.96 0.93 7.91
C ALA A 63 -3.15 2.09 7.28
N ILE A 64 -3.70 3.31 7.29
CA ILE A 64 -2.97 4.52 6.86
C ILE A 64 -1.72 4.73 7.72
N LEU A 65 -1.84 4.65 9.04
CA LEU A 65 -0.69 4.80 9.96
C LEU A 65 0.38 3.72 9.72
N ILE A 66 0.02 2.53 9.29
CA ILE A 66 0.99 1.49 8.92
C ILE A 66 1.70 1.84 7.61
N VAL A 67 0.95 2.29 6.59
CA VAL A 67 1.54 2.74 5.33
C VAL A 67 2.56 3.86 5.57
N GLU A 68 2.25 4.80 6.46
CA GLU A 68 3.14 5.92 6.79
C GLU A 68 4.41 5.51 7.54
N ARG A 69 4.38 4.39 8.28
CA ARG A 69 5.56 3.85 8.99
C ARG A 69 6.42 2.94 8.14
N CYS A 70 5.85 2.32 7.11
CA CYS A 70 6.59 1.50 6.15
C CYS A 70 7.45 2.37 5.21
N GLN A 71 8.39 1.74 4.50
CA GLN A 71 9.14 2.46 3.47
C GLN A 71 8.26 2.63 2.22
N ASN A 72 7.90 3.86 1.95
CA ASN A 72 7.06 4.19 0.81
C ASN A 72 7.83 4.12 -0.50
N ILE A 73 7.24 3.46 -1.50
CA ILE A 73 7.68 3.50 -2.89
C ILE A 73 6.70 4.35 -3.69
N GLN A 74 7.27 5.16 -4.57
CA GLN A 74 6.52 5.95 -5.52
C GLN A 74 6.99 5.51 -6.90
N PRO A 75 6.16 4.80 -7.67
CA PRO A 75 6.56 4.33 -8.98
C PRO A 75 6.86 5.55 -9.85
N GLN A 76 8.07 5.60 -10.38
CA GLN A 76 8.44 6.58 -11.39
C GLN A 76 8.06 5.99 -12.75
N LEU A 77 7.18 6.67 -13.47
CA LEU A 77 6.93 6.36 -14.89
C LEU A 77 8.25 6.56 -15.64
N SER A 78 8.77 5.48 -16.23
CA SER A 78 9.93 5.57 -17.11
C SER A 78 9.61 6.48 -18.30
N GLU A 79 10.64 7.10 -18.87
CA GLU A 79 10.45 7.95 -20.06
C GLU A 79 9.86 7.15 -21.23
N GLU A 80 10.18 5.86 -21.35
CA GLU A 80 9.56 5.01 -22.39
C GLU A 80 8.05 4.91 -22.21
N LEU A 81 7.58 4.69 -20.97
CA LEU A 81 6.15 4.61 -20.67
C LEU A 81 5.41 5.94 -20.85
N ARG A 82 6.08 7.08 -20.61
CA ARG A 82 5.50 8.42 -20.85
C ARG A 82 5.26 8.69 -22.34
N ASN A 83 6.09 8.12 -23.20
CA ASN A 83 6.05 8.35 -24.64
C ASN A 83 5.19 7.33 -25.39
N LEU A 84 4.66 6.30 -24.71
CA LEU A 84 3.70 5.38 -25.29
C LEU A 84 2.40 6.13 -25.61
N GLN A 85 2.13 6.33 -26.90
CA GLN A 85 0.78 6.61 -27.37
C GLN A 85 -0.03 5.31 -27.25
N ILE A 86 -0.86 5.24 -26.21
CA ILE A 86 -1.87 4.19 -26.08
C ILE A 86 -3.07 4.67 -26.89
N GLU A 87 -3.43 3.93 -27.96
CA GLU A 87 -4.64 4.21 -28.74
C GLU A 87 -5.86 4.32 -27.82
N GLY A 88 -6.57 5.44 -27.89
CA GLY A 88 -7.76 5.71 -27.08
C GLY A 88 -7.54 6.44 -25.75
N LEU A 89 -6.30 6.81 -25.41
CA LEU A 89 -6.00 7.73 -24.31
C LEU A 89 -5.42 9.04 -24.88
N ASP A 90 -6.17 10.12 -24.77
CA ASP A 90 -5.68 11.46 -25.14
C ASP A 90 -4.50 11.86 -24.23
N LYS A 91 -3.51 12.52 -24.83
CA LYS A 91 -2.39 13.10 -24.08
C LYS A 91 -2.93 14.18 -23.15
N ALA A 92 -2.68 14.02 -21.85
CA ALA A 92 -2.96 15.03 -20.83
C ALA A 92 -2.12 16.30 -21.03
#